data_AF-A0A1I7U666-F1
#
_entry.id   AF-A0A1I7U666-F1
#
_cell.length_a   1.000
_cell.length_b   1.000
_cell.length_c   1.000
_cell.angle_alpha   90.00
_cell.angle_beta   90.00
_cell.angle_gamma   90.00
#
_symmetry.space_group_name_H-M   'P 1'
#
loop_
_entity.id
_entity.type
_entity.pdbx_description
1 polymer ?
#
loop_
_entity_poly.entity_id
_entity_poly.type
_entity_poly.pdbx_seq_one_letter_code
_entity_poly.pdbx_strand_id
1 'polypeptide(L)'
;MVANDCFLGIDLSTQQIKGVIIDGNGKAVHNVAIGFSTHEKLKKYGTENGVLRNGSEITSPVKMWLESIDLLFDRLKKRNGQREFEEYLDVHNNMVQYTGGQGHKRF
;
A
#
# COMPACT_ATOMS: atom_id res chain seq x y z
N MET A 1 19.64 17.38 3.34
CA MET A 1 19.91 15.93 3.46
C MET A 1 19.50 15.30 2.15
N VAL A 2 20.31 14.42 1.56
CA VAL A 2 19.90 13.68 0.35
C VAL A 2 18.90 12.62 0.82
N ALA A 3 17.68 12.64 0.29
CA ALA A 3 16.74 11.55 0.53
C ALA A 3 17.39 10.27 0.02
N ASN A 4 17.50 9.24 0.86
CA ASN A 4 18.00 7.96 0.39
C ASN A 4 16.92 7.34 -0.50
N ASP A 5 17.21 7.22 -1.80
CA ASP A 5 16.31 6.57 -2.75
C ASP A 5 15.96 5.17 -2.23
N CYS A 6 14.66 4.92 -2.13
CA CYS A 6 14.09 3.64 -1.73
C CYS A 6 13.28 3.07 -2.89
N PHE A 7 13.41 1.76 -3.11
CA PHE A 7 12.73 1.04 -4.18
C PHE A 7 11.79 0.00 -3.59
N LEU A 8 10.59 -0.13 -4.16
CA LEU A 8 9.59 -1.11 -3.74
C LEU A 8 9.57 -2.29 -4.70
N GLY A 9 9.81 -3.49 -4.18
CA GLY A 9 9.53 -4.76 -4.86
C GLY A 9 8.22 -5.37 -4.34
N ILE A 10 7.38 -5.85 -5.25
CA ILE A 10 6.14 -6.58 -4.92
C ILE A 10 6.18 -7.95 -5.58
N ASP A 11 5.86 -8.98 -4.81
CA ASP A 11 5.73 -10.37 -5.25
C ASP A 11 4.32 -10.86 -4.96
N LEU A 12 3.54 -11.09 -6.02
CA LEU A 12 2.20 -11.64 -5.97
C LEU A 12 2.27 -13.15 -6.27
N SER A 13 2.34 -13.94 -5.20
CA SER A 13 2.44 -15.41 -5.27
C SER A 13 1.07 -16.08 -5.10
N THR A 14 1.04 -17.42 -5.12
CA THR A 14 -0.20 -18.18 -4.90
C THR A 14 -0.79 -18.00 -3.51
N GLN A 15 0.02 -17.95 -2.46
CA GLN A 15 -0.47 -18.01 -1.07
C GLN A 15 -0.51 -16.64 -0.37
N GLN A 16 0.24 -15.68 -0.91
CA GLN A 16 0.45 -14.38 -0.27
C GLN A 16 0.91 -13.33 -1.27
N ILE A 17 0.72 -12.07 -0.88
CA ILE A 17 1.45 -10.94 -1.47
C ILE A 17 2.54 -10.49 -0.51
N LYS A 18 3.73 -10.19 -1.04
CA LYS A 18 4.87 -9.66 -0.28
C LYS A 18 5.33 -8.34 -0.87
N GLY A 19 5.64 -7.39 -0.01
CA GLY A 19 6.29 -6.12 -0.35
C GLY A 19 7.64 -6.03 0.36
N VAL A 20 8.66 -5.57 -0.36
CA VAL A 20 10.00 -5.28 0.18
C VAL A 20 10.42 -3.87 -0.24
N ILE A 21 10.90 -3.08 0.72
CA ILE A 21 11.56 -1.81 0.43
C ILE A 21 13.06 -2.05 0.55
N ILE A 22 13.81 -1.67 -0.48
CA ILE A 22 15.27 -1.72 -0.51
C ILE A 22 15.83 -0.30 -0.61
N ASP A 23 16.97 -0.03 0.02
CA ASP A 23 17.70 1.23 -0.14
C ASP A 23 18.56 1.25 -1.41
N GLY A 24 19.18 2.40 -1.71
CA GLY A 24 20.10 2.56 -2.84
C GLY A 24 21.33 1.66 -2.85
N ASN A 25 21.64 0.96 -1.75
CA ASN A 25 22.70 -0.05 -1.69
C ASN A 25 22.17 -1.47 -1.90
N GLY A 26 20.88 -1.62 -2.24
CA GLY A 26 20.21 -2.90 -2.42
C GLY A 26 19.90 -3.63 -1.12
N LYS A 27 20.01 -2.97 0.04
CA LYS A 27 19.70 -3.59 1.33
C LYS A 27 18.21 -3.48 1.61
N ALA A 28 17.59 -4.60 1.98
CA ALA A 28 16.20 -4.60 2.46
C ALA A 28 16.07 -3.85 3.78
N VAL A 29 15.28 -2.77 3.78
CA VAL A 29 15.00 -1.94 4.96
C VAL A 29 13.63 -2.26 5.57
N HIS A 30 12.66 -2.69 4.74
CA HIS A 30 11.35 -3.13 5.22
C HIS A 30 10.82 -4.31 4.42
N ASN A 31 10.08 -5.19 5.09
CA ASN A 31 9.34 -6.28 4.47
C ASN A 31 7.96 -6.45 5.11
N VAL A 32 6.97 -6.79 4.28
CA VAL A 32 5.61 -7.11 4.69
C VAL A 32 5.11 -8.27 3.85
N ALA A 33 4.36 -9.19 4.46
CA ALA A 33 3.62 -10.22 3.76
C ALA A 33 2.18 -10.28 4.27
N ILE A 34 1.23 -10.49 3.37
CA ILE A 34 -0.19 -10.67 3.65
C ILE A 34 -0.60 -12.04 3.10
N GLY A 35 -0.88 -12.99 3.99
CA GLY A 35 -1.34 -14.33 3.61
C GLY A 35 -2.82 -14.34 3.26
N PHE A 36 -3.16 -14.94 2.11
CA PHE A 36 -4.52 -14.90 1.57
C PHE A 36 -5.52 -15.72 2.39
N SER A 37 -5.14 -16.92 2.82
CA SER A 37 -5.98 -17.80 3.63
C SER A 37 -5.94 -17.51 5.13
N THR A 38 -4.93 -16.75 5.58
CA THR A 38 -4.67 -16.55 7.02
C THR A 38 -5.08 -15.17 7.52
N HIS A 39 -5.12 -14.16 6.66
CA HIS A 39 -5.44 -12.79 7.07
C HIS A 39 -6.95 -12.61 7.29
N GLU A 40 -7.34 -12.12 8.47
CA GLU A 40 -8.76 -12.02 8.90
C GLU A 40 -9.69 -11.35 7.88
N LYS A 41 -9.24 -10.23 7.28
CA LYS A 41 -10.02 -9.51 6.25
C LYS A 41 -10.19 -10.27 4.93
N LEU A 42 -9.34 -11.26 4.65
CA LEU A 42 -9.34 -12.04 3.41
C LEU A 42 -9.97 -13.44 3.58
N LYS A 43 -10.16 -13.92 4.83
CA LYS A 43 -10.83 -15.22 5.09
C LYS A 43 -12.20 -15.34 4.44
N LYS A 44 -12.91 -14.22 4.23
CA LYS A 44 -14.20 -14.15 3.52
C LYS A 44 -14.17 -14.73 2.09
N TYR A 45 -12.99 -14.81 1.47
CA TYR A 45 -12.84 -15.42 0.14
C TYR A 45 -12.84 -16.95 0.17
N GLY A 46 -12.75 -17.59 1.34
CA GLY A 46 -12.84 -19.03 1.47
C GLY A 46 -11.68 -19.81 0.84
N THR A 47 -10.55 -19.16 0.56
CA THR A 47 -9.39 -19.84 -0.06
C THR A 47 -8.62 -20.71 0.92
N GLU A 48 -8.10 -21.84 0.43
CA GLU A 48 -7.09 -22.65 1.10
C GLU A 48 -5.78 -22.51 0.34
N ASN A 49 -4.70 -22.12 1.02
CA ASN A 49 -3.42 -21.79 0.38
C ASN A 49 -3.56 -20.80 -0.79
N GLY A 50 -4.48 -19.83 -0.65
CA GLY A 50 -4.73 -18.78 -1.64
C GLY A 50 -5.50 -19.19 -2.89
N VAL A 51 -6.02 -20.42 -2.95
CA VAL A 51 -6.83 -20.91 -4.07
C VAL A 51 -8.21 -21.41 -3.63
N LEU A 52 -9.15 -21.38 -4.56
CA LEU A 52 -10.41 -22.10 -4.55
C LEU A 52 -10.28 -23.36 -5.41
N ARG A 53 -10.87 -24.45 -4.94
CA ARG A 53 -10.89 -25.73 -5.66
C ARG A 53 -12.32 -26.06 -6.04
N ASN A 54 -12.55 -26.29 -7.32
CA ASN A 54 -13.83 -26.76 -7.84
C ASN A 54 -13.58 -27.93 -8.81
N GLY A 55 -13.58 -29.16 -8.28
CA GLY A 55 -13.16 -30.34 -9.04
C GLY A 55 -11.70 -30.22 -9.50
N SER A 56 -11.47 -30.21 -10.80
CA SER A 56 -10.14 -30.01 -11.42
C SER A 56 -9.76 -28.54 -11.61
N GLU A 57 -10.68 -27.61 -11.37
CA GLU A 57 -10.43 -26.18 -11.51
C GLU A 57 -9.79 -25.62 -10.23
N ILE A 58 -8.67 -24.90 -10.42
CA ILE A 58 -7.95 -24.19 -9.36
C ILE A 58 -7.88 -22.72 -9.76
N THR A 59 -8.51 -21.86 -8.97
CA THR A 59 -8.55 -20.41 -9.23
C THR A 59 -8.25 -19.61 -7.97
N SER A 60 -7.92 -18.33 -8.15
CA SER A 60 -7.81 -17.38 -7.05
C SER A 60 -8.69 -16.17 -7.37
N PRO A 61 -9.50 -15.67 -6.42
CA PRO A 61 -10.33 -14.49 -6.67
C PRO A 61 -9.48 -13.25 -6.92
N VAL A 62 -9.63 -12.58 -8.07
CA VAL A 62 -8.87 -11.36 -8.39
C VAL A 62 -9.12 -10.25 -7.35
N LYS A 63 -10.34 -10.14 -6.82
CA LYS A 63 -10.67 -9.16 -5.78
C LYS A 63 -9.88 -9.38 -4.48
N MET A 64 -9.54 -10.63 -4.15
CA MET A 64 -8.68 -10.94 -3.01
C MET A 64 -7.29 -10.35 -3.18
N TRP A 65 -6.74 -10.39 -4.40
CA TRP A 65 -5.44 -9.77 -4.70
C TRP A 65 -5.52 -8.25 -4.53
N LEU A 66 -6.55 -7.60 -5.07
CA LEU A 66 -6.74 -6.15 -4.94
C LEU A 66 -6.81 -5.71 -3.48
N GLU A 67 -7.67 -6.35 -2.68
CA GLU A 67 -7.78 -6.03 -1.26
C GLU A 67 -6.48 -6.37 -0.48
N SER A 68 -5.72 -7.38 -0.91
CA SER A 68 -4.41 -7.68 -0.30
C SER A 68 -3.34 -6.63 -0.60
N ILE A 69 -3.41 -5.97 -1.76
CA ILE A 69 -2.52 -4.86 -2.13
C ILE A 69 -2.80 -3.65 -1.23
N ASP A 70 -4.07 -3.33 -0.98
CA ASP A 70 -4.45 -2.26 -0.05
C ASP A 70 -3.89 -2.55 1.37
N LEU A 71 -4.06 -3.78 1.84
CA LEU A 71 -3.52 -4.22 3.14
C LEU A 71 -1.99 -4.18 3.20
N LEU A 72 -1.32 -4.50 2.10
CA LEU A 72 0.13 -4.41 1.98
C LEU A 72 0.59 -2.96 2.15
N PHE A 73 -0.02 -2.01 1.42
CA PHE A 73 0.32 -0.60 1.48
C PHE A 73 -0.04 0.04 2.83
N ASP A 74 -1.18 -0.31 3.42
CA ASP A 74 -1.55 0.12 4.77
C ASP A 74 -0.48 -0.26 5.79
N ARG A 75 0.09 -1.46 5.66
CA ARG A 75 1.11 -1.97 6.58
C ARG A 75 2.50 -1.41 6.31
N LEU A 76 2.83 -1.12 5.04
CA LEU A 76 4.07 -0.41 4.68
C LEU A 76 4.04 1.05 5.18
N LYS A 77 2.93 1.78 4.96
CA LYS A 77 2.76 3.17 5.45
C LYS A 77 2.89 3.27 6.98
N LYS A 78 2.27 2.36 7.73
CA LYS A 78 2.35 2.34 9.20
C LYS A 78 3.76 2.06 9.73
N ARG A 79 4.58 1.30 8.98
CA ARG A 79 5.95 0.96 9.39
C ARG A 79 6.98 2.04 9.05
N ASN A 80 6.73 2.84 8.02
CA ASN A 80 7.60 3.95 7.64
C ASN A 80 7.33 5.23 8.47
N GLY A 81 6.37 5.18 9.40
CA GLY A 81 5.94 6.33 10.20
C GLY A 81 5.09 7.30 9.39
N GLN A 82 4.05 7.83 10.01
CA GLN A 82 3.17 8.88 9.47
C GLN A 82 3.89 10.23 9.22
N ARG A 83 5.21 10.25 8.97
CA ARG A 83 5.96 11.50 8.82
C ARG A 83 6.22 11.93 7.38
N GLU A 84 6.14 11.05 6.38
CA GLU A 84 6.46 11.45 4.99
C GLU A 84 5.29 11.32 4.00
N PHE A 85 4.27 10.50 4.28
CA PHE A 85 3.18 10.28 3.32
C PHE A 85 2.05 11.34 3.35
N GLU A 86 1.85 12.03 4.48
CA GLU A 86 0.87 13.13 4.54
C GLU A 86 1.44 14.41 3.89
N GLU A 87 2.74 14.67 4.01
CA GLU A 87 3.39 15.84 3.41
C GLU A 87 3.30 15.82 1.88
N TYR A 88 3.38 14.66 1.22
CA TYR A 88 3.33 14.54 -0.25
C TYR A 88 1.92 14.73 -0.85
N LEU A 89 0.86 14.37 -0.10
CA LEU A 89 -0.53 14.52 -0.54
C LEU A 89 -1.07 15.93 -0.28
N ASP A 90 -0.57 16.62 0.75
CA ASP A 90 -0.96 18.01 1.04
C ASP A 90 -0.42 19.00 -0.01
N VAL A 91 0.75 18.74 -0.59
CA VAL A 91 1.31 19.61 -1.66
C VAL A 91 0.46 19.57 -2.94
N HIS A 92 -0.19 18.44 -3.23
CA HIS A 92 -0.96 18.27 -4.47
C HIS A 92 -2.41 18.76 -4.36
N ASN A 93 -2.95 18.94 -3.14
CA ASN A 93 -4.33 19.37 -2.93
C ASN A 93 -4.48 20.89 -2.72
N ASN A 94 -3.38 21.66 -2.78
CA ASN A 94 -3.39 23.11 -2.57
C ASN A 94 -3.46 23.94 -3.88
N MET A 95 -3.88 23.35 -4.99
CA MET A 95 -3.94 24.01 -6.31
C MET A 95 -5.32 24.60 -6.67
N VAL A 96 -6.23 24.77 -5.70
CA VAL A 96 -7.44 25.58 -5.89
C VAL A 96 -7.76 26.30 -4.58
N GLN A 97 -7.16 27.48 -4.33
CA GLN A 97 -7.81 28.69 -3.77
C GLN A 97 -6.79 29.84 -3.75
N TYR A 98 -6.55 30.46 -4.90
CA TYR A 98 -6.10 31.86 -4.94
C TYR A 98 -6.72 32.53 -6.16
N THR A 99 -7.87 33.17 -5.99
CA THR A 99 -8.26 34.37 -6.75
C THR A 99 -9.28 35.21 -5.95
N GLY A 100 -9.00 36.51 -5.87
CA GLY A 100 -9.87 37.57 -5.32
C GLY A 100 -9.55 37.86 -3.85
N GLY A 101 -8.93 38.97 -3.46
CA GLY A 101 -8.93 40.32 -4.02
C GLY A 101 -9.01 41.26 -2.82
N GLN A 102 -8.14 42.26 -2.76
CA GLN A 102 -7.96 43.14 -1.61
C GLN A 102 -9.25 43.83 -1.14
N GLY A 103 -9.43 43.91 0.18
CA GLY A 103 -10.44 44.74 0.81
C GLY A 103 -10.00 45.15 2.22
N HIS A 104 -9.46 46.36 2.32
CA HIS A 104 -9.26 47.11 3.57
C HIS A 104 -10.51 47.08 4.48
N LYS A 105 -10.33 46.91 5.80
CA LYS A 105 -10.51 47.99 6.79
C LYS A 105 -10.23 47.53 8.22
N ARG A 106 -9.58 48.44 8.95
CA ARG A 106 -9.50 48.55 10.41
C ARG A 106 -10.88 48.45 11.05
N PHE A 107 -11.00 47.68 12.13
CA PHE A 107 -11.20 48.13 13.52
C PHE A 107 -10.71 47.03 14.45
#